data_AF-A0A562RIJ5-F1
#
_entry.id   AF-A0A562RIJ5-F1
#
_cell.length_a   1.000
_cell.length_b   1.000
_cell.length_c   1.000
_cell.angle_alpha   90.00
_cell.angle_beta   90.00
_cell.angle_gamma   90.00
#
_symmetry.space_group_name_H-M   'P 1'
#
loop_
_entity.id
_entity.type
_entity.pdbx_description
1 polymer ?
#
loop_
_entity_poly.entity_id
_entity_poly.type
_entity_poly.pdbx_seq_one_letter_code
_entity_poly.pdbx_strand_id
1 'polypeptide(L)'
;MGFTDFHGDERKEGIRMESVLSGDNACETAAEAKKRFFVLVSHSLTVEQRRDIRDSFDNAEIIHAPPEVLNCWSDIPPDLERLDDFLLPVIRWMESECRPEDILFIQGEHGATVYCVQRAQSLGLVPVYATSKRVLTEKRLENGRVETTREFCHVRFRFYV
;
A
#
# COMPACT_ATOMS: atom_id res chain seq x y z
N MET A 1 62.27 -34.83 35.55
CA MET A 1 62.65 -36.26 35.41
C MET A 1 61.36 -37.05 35.30
N GLY A 2 60.95 -37.69 34.22
CA GLY A 2 61.64 -38.19 33.03
C GLY A 2 61.31 -39.69 32.85
N PHE A 3 60.71 -40.03 31.71
CA PHE A 3 60.55 -41.38 31.08
C PHE A 3 59.57 -42.36 31.73
N THR A 4 58.71 -43.11 31.02
CA THR A 4 58.87 -43.79 29.70
C THR A 4 57.54 -43.97 28.94
N ASP A 5 57.58 -43.83 27.61
CA ASP A 5 56.66 -44.47 26.63
C ASP A 5 56.96 -45.98 26.52
N PHE A 6 56.03 -46.80 25.98
CA PHE A 6 56.29 -47.85 24.95
C PHE A 6 55.00 -48.67 24.60
N HIS A 7 54.59 -48.60 23.30
CA HIS A 7 54.06 -49.62 22.37
C HIS A 7 52.72 -50.35 22.66
N GLY A 8 51.70 -50.19 21.80
CA GLY A 8 51.39 -51.07 20.64
C GLY A 8 50.08 -51.82 20.94
N ASP A 9 49.18 -52.27 20.06
CA ASP A 9 49.07 -52.45 18.61
C ASP A 9 47.56 -52.69 18.32
N GLU A 10 47.20 -52.55 17.06
CA GLU A 10 45.91 -52.56 16.37
C GLU A 10 44.88 -53.65 16.74
N ARG A 11 43.58 -53.30 16.69
CA ARG A 11 42.58 -54.08 15.93
C ARG A 11 41.48 -53.20 15.33
N LYS A 12 41.32 -53.39 14.02
CA LYS A 12 40.33 -52.87 13.08
C LYS A 12 38.93 -53.42 13.41
N GLU A 13 37.88 -52.61 13.28
CA GLU A 13 36.66 -52.96 12.55
C GLU A 13 36.07 -51.69 11.94
N GLY A 14 35.76 -51.76 10.64
CA GLY A 14 35.30 -50.64 9.84
C GLY A 14 33.79 -50.48 9.87
N ILE A 15 33.32 -49.24 9.69
CA ILE A 15 31.96 -48.97 9.22
C ILE A 15 32.03 -47.95 8.08
N ARG A 16 31.26 -48.33 7.07
CA ARG A 16 31.10 -47.88 5.69
C ARG A 16 30.63 -46.42 5.56
N MET A 17 31.17 -45.77 4.52
CA MET A 17 30.72 -44.52 3.90
C MET A 17 29.23 -44.51 3.60
N GLU A 18 28.54 -43.42 3.95
CA GLU A 18 27.48 -42.86 3.12
C GLU A 18 27.70 -41.36 2.93
N SER A 19 27.91 -40.99 1.67
CA SER A 19 27.91 -39.63 1.16
C SER A 19 26.47 -39.14 1.03
N VAL A 20 26.15 -37.99 1.62
CA VAL A 20 25.05 -37.15 1.13
C VAL A 20 25.58 -35.73 1.02
N LEU A 21 25.86 -35.33 -0.22
CA LEU A 21 25.97 -33.94 -0.63
C LEU A 21 24.57 -33.33 -0.69
N SER A 22 24.55 -32.01 -0.54
CA SER A 22 23.50 -31.07 -0.95
C SER A 22 22.51 -30.66 0.13
N GLY A 23 22.71 -29.44 0.63
CA GLY A 23 21.77 -28.72 1.47
C GLY A 23 22.09 -27.24 1.65
N ASP A 24 22.79 -26.60 0.70
CA ASP A 24 22.71 -25.15 0.54
C ASP A 24 21.29 -24.81 0.06
N ASN A 25 20.40 -24.51 0.98
CA ASN A 25 19.29 -23.57 0.79
C ASN A 25 18.52 -23.41 2.10
N ALA A 26 19.08 -22.64 3.03
CA ALA A 26 18.27 -21.85 3.95
C ALA A 26 18.09 -20.43 3.36
N CYS A 27 17.72 -20.36 2.07
CA CYS A 27 16.87 -19.28 1.59
C CYS A 27 15.45 -19.83 1.71
N GLU A 28 14.96 -19.88 2.95
CA GLU A 28 13.52 -19.96 3.18
C GLU A 28 12.95 -18.71 2.52
N THR A 29 12.32 -18.92 1.37
CA THR A 29 11.47 -17.92 0.73
C THR A 29 10.40 -17.54 1.75
N ALA A 30 10.59 -16.43 2.46
CA ALA A 30 9.48 -15.70 3.02
C ALA A 30 8.56 -15.43 1.83
N ALA A 31 7.39 -16.07 1.81
CA ALA A 31 6.37 -15.71 0.83
C ALA A 31 6.20 -14.19 0.93
N GLU A 32 6.54 -13.47 -0.14
CA GLU A 32 6.44 -12.00 -0.16
C GLU A 32 5.02 -11.65 0.26
N ALA A 33 4.89 -10.99 1.42
CA ALA A 33 3.60 -10.58 1.92
C ALA A 33 2.95 -9.68 0.86
N LYS A 34 1.69 -9.99 0.52
CA LYS A 34 0.97 -9.23 -0.50
C LYS A 34 0.94 -7.75 -0.11
N LYS A 35 1.33 -6.87 -1.05
CA LYS A 35 1.27 -5.41 -0.85
C LYS A 35 -0.15 -5.00 -0.47
N ARG A 36 -0.28 -3.99 0.39
CA ARG A 36 -1.58 -3.46 0.83
C ARG A 36 -1.81 -2.06 0.29
N PHE A 37 -3.04 -1.82 -0.15
CA PHE A 37 -3.47 -0.57 -0.75
C PHE A 37 -4.70 -0.05 0.00
N PHE A 38 -4.46 0.91 0.87
CA PHE A 38 -5.49 1.55 1.67
C PHE A 38 -6.20 2.65 0.88
N VAL A 39 -7.51 2.79 1.08
CA VAL A 39 -8.37 3.71 0.33
C VAL A 39 -9.05 4.71 1.27
N LEU A 40 -8.64 5.98 1.16
CA LEU A 40 -9.19 7.13 1.88
C LEU A 40 -9.71 8.18 0.88
N VAL A 41 -10.89 7.88 0.32
CA VAL A 41 -11.63 8.77 -0.59
C VAL A 41 -13.13 8.64 -0.34
N SER A 42 -13.90 9.67 -0.67
CA SER A 42 -15.36 9.72 -0.45
C SER A 42 -16.20 9.00 -1.50
N HIS A 43 -15.58 8.26 -2.42
CA HIS A 43 -16.28 7.56 -3.50
C HIS A 43 -15.78 6.12 -3.64
N SER A 44 -16.61 5.26 -4.22
CA SER A 44 -16.19 3.92 -4.62
C SER A 44 -15.10 3.98 -5.69
N LEU A 45 -14.15 3.04 -5.66
CA LEU A 45 -13.17 2.93 -6.74
C LEU A 45 -13.86 2.64 -8.08
N THR A 46 -13.41 3.29 -9.13
CA THR A 46 -13.81 2.96 -10.51
C THR A 46 -13.20 1.63 -10.96
N VAL A 47 -13.70 1.07 -12.07
CA VAL A 47 -13.13 -0.16 -12.65
C VAL A 47 -11.68 0.08 -13.07
N GLU A 48 -11.42 1.25 -13.61
CA GLU A 48 -10.14 1.74 -14.11
C GLU A 48 -9.14 1.94 -12.97
N GLN A 49 -9.58 2.48 -11.82
CA GLN A 49 -8.75 2.57 -10.63
C GLN A 49 -8.38 1.18 -10.08
N ARG A 50 -9.33 0.24 -10.01
CA ARG A 50 -9.03 -1.14 -9.56
C ARG A 50 -8.08 -1.86 -10.51
N ARG A 51 -8.22 -1.62 -11.82
CA ARG A 51 -7.28 -2.14 -12.82
C ARG A 51 -5.89 -1.55 -12.64
N ASP A 52 -5.78 -0.23 -12.48
CA ASP A 52 -4.48 0.40 -12.24
C ASP A 52 -3.85 -0.05 -10.92
N ILE A 53 -4.64 -0.27 -9.86
CA ILE A 53 -4.12 -0.86 -8.61
C ILE A 53 -3.47 -2.22 -8.88
N ARG A 54 -4.16 -3.05 -9.67
CA ARG A 54 -3.67 -4.38 -10.04
C ARG A 54 -2.38 -4.31 -10.86
N ASP A 55 -2.36 -3.45 -11.85
CA ASP A 55 -1.30 -3.37 -12.86
C ASP A 55 -0.05 -2.65 -12.30
N SER A 56 -0.22 -1.65 -11.43
CA SER A 56 0.86 -0.79 -10.93
C SER A 56 1.39 -1.15 -9.55
N PHE A 57 0.66 -1.94 -8.75
CA PHE A 57 1.03 -2.25 -7.36
C PHE A 57 0.94 -3.75 -7.05
N ASP A 58 1.37 -4.60 -7.99
CA ASP A 58 1.49 -6.06 -7.82
C ASP A 58 0.22 -6.73 -7.28
N ASN A 59 -0.94 -6.33 -7.81
CA ASN A 59 -2.24 -6.83 -7.36
C ASN A 59 -2.47 -6.67 -5.86
N ALA A 60 -2.04 -5.54 -5.29
CA ALA A 60 -2.19 -5.22 -3.87
C ALA A 60 -3.60 -5.51 -3.33
N GLU A 61 -3.66 -5.96 -2.07
CA GLU A 61 -4.91 -6.11 -1.34
C GLU A 61 -5.52 -4.73 -1.09
N ILE A 62 -6.76 -4.54 -1.53
CA ILE A 62 -7.47 -3.27 -1.35
C ILE A 62 -8.18 -3.28 0.01
N ILE A 63 -7.80 -2.33 0.87
CA ILE A 63 -8.38 -2.16 2.21
C ILE A 63 -9.10 -0.80 2.25
N HIS A 64 -10.41 -0.84 2.43
CA HIS A 64 -11.21 0.37 2.55
C HIS A 64 -11.17 0.89 3.98
N ALA A 65 -11.12 2.21 4.15
CA ALA A 65 -11.34 2.81 5.45
C ALA A 65 -12.73 2.42 6.00
N PRO A 66 -12.87 2.19 7.32
CA PRO A 66 -14.15 1.82 7.90
C PRO A 66 -15.16 2.97 7.78
N PRO A 67 -16.48 2.69 7.90
CA PRO A 67 -17.53 3.70 7.73
C PRO A 67 -17.35 4.94 8.62
N GLU A 68 -16.87 4.77 9.85
CA GLU A 68 -16.60 5.88 10.76
C GLU A 68 -15.55 6.87 10.23
N VAL A 69 -14.49 6.35 9.59
CA VAL A 69 -13.43 7.16 8.98
C VAL A 69 -13.93 7.81 7.69
N LEU A 70 -14.70 7.08 6.87
CA LEU A 70 -15.25 7.62 5.62
C LEU A 70 -16.30 8.72 5.87
N ASN A 71 -17.10 8.60 6.94
CA ASN A 71 -18.06 9.63 7.34
C ASN A 71 -17.33 10.92 7.73
N CYS A 72 -16.28 10.81 8.55
CA CYS A 72 -15.40 11.94 8.87
C CYS A 72 -14.80 12.55 7.60
N TRP A 73 -14.29 11.73 6.69
CA TRP A 73 -13.63 12.20 5.47
C TRP A 73 -14.57 12.88 4.46
N SER A 74 -15.84 12.46 4.39
CA SER A 74 -16.76 12.87 3.32
C SER A 74 -17.59 14.11 3.64
N ASP A 75 -17.65 14.52 4.91
CA ASP A 75 -18.48 15.63 5.37
C ASP A 75 -17.68 16.56 6.30
N ILE A 76 -16.58 17.09 5.76
CA ILE A 76 -15.73 18.04 6.49
C ILE A 76 -16.45 19.39 6.57
N PRO A 77 -16.77 19.91 7.78
CA PRO A 77 -17.52 21.15 7.91
C PRO A 77 -16.69 22.36 7.43
N PRO A 78 -17.27 23.25 6.61
CA PRO A 78 -16.55 24.35 5.99
C PRO A 78 -16.25 25.52 6.94
N ASP A 79 -16.88 25.55 8.11
CA ASP A 79 -16.77 26.59 9.13
C ASP A 79 -15.69 26.31 10.19
N LEU A 80 -15.06 25.13 10.13
CA LEU A 80 -13.95 24.80 11.02
C LEU A 80 -12.69 25.60 10.64
N GLU A 81 -12.15 26.34 11.61
CA GLU A 81 -10.86 27.02 11.46
C GLU A 81 -9.69 26.04 11.39
N ARG A 82 -9.81 24.89 12.08
CA ARG A 82 -8.78 23.86 12.16
C ARG A 82 -9.37 22.46 12.00
N LEU A 83 -8.61 21.56 11.37
CA LEU A 83 -9.05 20.21 11.04
C LEU A 83 -8.39 19.11 11.87
N ASP A 84 -7.40 19.43 12.71
CA ASP A 84 -6.59 18.44 13.44
C ASP A 84 -7.44 17.58 14.39
N ASP A 85 -8.31 18.19 15.19
CA ASP A 85 -9.22 17.46 16.09
C ASP A 85 -10.28 16.68 15.31
N PHE A 86 -10.81 17.28 14.24
CA PHE A 86 -11.84 16.66 13.41
C PHE A 86 -11.30 15.40 12.70
N LEU A 87 -10.04 15.43 12.25
CA LEU A 87 -9.40 14.33 11.52
C LEU A 87 -8.79 13.25 12.43
N LEU A 88 -8.89 13.36 13.76
CA LEU A 88 -8.38 12.35 14.70
C LEU A 88 -8.83 10.91 14.38
N PRO A 89 -10.09 10.64 13.98
CA PRO A 89 -10.49 9.28 13.59
C PRO A 89 -9.67 8.73 12.41
N VAL A 90 -9.40 9.57 11.41
CA VAL A 90 -8.58 9.23 10.24
C VAL A 90 -7.15 8.94 10.66
N ILE A 91 -6.57 9.79 11.53
CA ILE A 91 -5.20 9.63 12.02
C ILE A 91 -5.04 8.34 12.81
N ARG A 92 -5.96 8.06 13.75
CA ARG A 92 -5.92 6.84 14.57
C ARG A 92 -6.04 5.57 13.73
N TRP A 93 -6.90 5.58 12.72
CA TRP A 93 -7.04 4.46 11.80
C TRP A 93 -5.75 4.21 11.00
N MET A 94 -5.09 5.25 10.49
CA MET A 94 -3.79 5.10 9.81
C MET A 94 -2.75 4.49 10.76
N GLU A 95 -2.69 4.96 12.01
CA GLU A 95 -1.72 4.49 13.01
C GLU A 95 -1.97 3.04 13.45
N SER A 96 -3.22 2.58 13.53
CA SER A 96 -3.55 1.22 13.97
C SER A 96 -3.36 0.19 12.85
N GLU A 97 -3.83 0.49 11.65
CA GLU A 97 -3.95 -0.48 10.56
C GLU A 97 -2.73 -0.52 9.63
N CYS A 98 -2.15 0.65 9.35
CA CYS A 98 -1.08 0.76 8.38
C CYS A 98 0.28 0.40 9.00
N ARG A 99 1.20 -0.02 8.14
CA ARG A 99 2.60 -0.30 8.43
C ARG A 99 3.45 0.44 7.41
N PRO A 100 4.71 0.74 7.73
CA PRO A 100 5.62 1.35 6.76
C PRO A 100 5.57 0.63 5.41
N GLU A 101 5.71 1.41 4.33
CA GLU A 101 5.64 0.97 2.93
C GLU A 101 4.25 0.60 2.39
N ASP A 102 3.20 0.55 3.23
CA ASP A 102 1.83 0.43 2.70
C ASP A 102 1.47 1.62 1.82
N ILE A 103 0.70 1.36 0.76
CA ILE A 103 0.23 2.39 -0.15
C ILE A 103 -1.10 2.94 0.37
N LEU A 104 -1.24 4.26 0.38
CA LEU A 104 -2.46 4.92 0.84
C LEU A 104 -2.98 5.91 -0.22
N PHE A 105 -4.12 5.60 -0.82
CA PHE A 105 -4.80 6.50 -1.74
C PHE A 105 -5.57 7.56 -0.96
N ILE A 106 -5.09 8.81 -1.02
CA ILE A 106 -5.70 9.98 -0.35
C ILE A 106 -6.15 10.98 -1.41
N GLN A 107 -7.44 11.32 -1.43
CA GLN A 107 -7.98 12.39 -2.27
C GLN A 107 -9.30 12.90 -1.69
N GLY A 108 -9.43 14.23 -1.54
CA GLY A 108 -10.60 14.86 -0.94
C GLY A 108 -10.43 16.37 -0.80
N GLU A 109 -10.98 16.92 0.28
CA GLU A 109 -10.80 18.32 0.68
C GLU A 109 -9.30 18.66 0.83
N HIS A 110 -8.91 19.86 0.43
CA HIS A 110 -7.52 20.25 0.26
C HIS A 110 -6.74 20.29 1.59
N GLY A 111 -7.29 20.92 2.63
CA GLY A 111 -6.66 21.01 3.94
C GLY A 111 -6.49 19.63 4.59
N ALA A 112 -7.55 18.82 4.58
CA ALA A 112 -7.52 17.45 5.09
C ALA A 112 -6.54 16.56 4.33
N THR A 113 -6.51 16.68 3.00
CA THR A 113 -5.56 15.93 2.16
C THR A 113 -4.11 16.26 2.54
N VAL A 114 -3.75 17.54 2.64
CA VAL A 114 -2.38 17.93 3.00
C VAL A 114 -2.00 17.41 4.39
N TYR A 115 -2.89 17.58 5.38
CA TYR A 115 -2.65 17.13 6.75
C TYR A 115 -2.45 15.61 6.82
N CYS A 116 -3.32 14.82 6.18
CA CYS A 116 -3.22 13.37 6.19
C CYS A 116 -2.04 12.84 5.37
N VAL A 117 -1.66 13.48 4.25
CA VAL A 117 -0.45 13.13 3.49
C VAL A 117 0.80 13.31 4.34
N GLN A 118 0.92 14.43 5.05
CA GLN A 118 2.06 14.67 5.94
C GLN A 118 2.12 13.62 7.05
N ARG A 119 0.97 13.27 7.65
CA ARG A 119 0.94 12.20 8.67
C ARG A 119 1.33 10.86 8.07
N ALA A 120 0.79 10.50 6.91
CA ALA A 120 1.12 9.25 6.21
C ALA A 120 2.62 9.14 5.94
N GLN A 121 3.25 10.19 5.42
CA GLN A 121 4.71 10.23 5.20
C GLN A 121 5.49 10.07 6.51
N SER A 122 5.05 10.71 7.61
CA SER A 122 5.69 10.56 8.93
C SER A 122 5.62 9.14 9.50
N LEU A 123 4.63 8.35 9.06
CA LEU A 123 4.45 6.93 9.42
C LEU A 123 5.20 5.98 8.47
N GLY A 124 5.91 6.52 7.47
CA GLY A 124 6.59 5.72 6.44
C GLY A 124 5.65 5.12 5.40
N LEU A 125 4.41 5.61 5.30
CA LEU A 125 3.46 5.17 4.27
C LEU A 125 3.79 5.81 2.91
N VAL A 126 3.24 5.24 1.85
CA VAL A 126 3.40 5.71 0.47
C VAL A 126 2.09 6.32 -0.03
N PRO A 127 1.83 7.62 0.20
CA PRO A 127 0.58 8.24 -0.22
C PRO A 127 0.54 8.48 -1.75
N VAL A 128 -0.60 8.17 -2.35
CA VAL A 128 -0.87 8.38 -3.79
C VAL A 128 -2.20 9.09 -4.01
N TYR A 129 -2.38 9.66 -5.20
CA TYR A 129 -3.65 10.24 -5.65
C TYR A 129 -3.96 9.85 -7.10
N ALA A 130 -5.24 9.77 -7.44
CA ALA A 130 -5.68 9.49 -8.80
C ALA A 130 -5.62 10.74 -9.67
N THR A 131 -5.06 10.59 -10.88
CA THR A 131 -5.06 11.63 -11.90
C THR A 131 -6.07 11.27 -12.98
N SER A 132 -6.80 12.28 -13.48
CA SER A 132 -7.80 12.09 -14.53
C SER A 132 -7.53 12.98 -15.74
N LYS A 133 -7.86 12.48 -16.92
CA LYS A 133 -8.04 13.28 -18.13
C LYS A 133 -9.48 13.77 -18.17
N ARG A 134 -9.68 15.01 -18.58
CA ARG A 134 -11.00 15.61 -18.76
C ARG A 134 -11.32 15.62 -20.25
N VAL A 135 -12.42 14.98 -20.64
CA VAL A 135 -12.93 15.02 -22.01
C VAL A 135 -14.21 15.86 -22.01
N LEU A 136 -14.25 16.87 -22.88
CA LEU A 136 -15.40 17.76 -23.06
C LEU A 136 -16.02 17.47 -24.42
N THR A 137 -17.29 17.07 -24.42
CA THR A 137 -18.06 16.87 -25.65
C THR A 137 -19.21 17.85 -25.68
N GLU A 138 -19.34 18.58 -26.78
CA GLU A 138 -20.45 19.51 -27.01
C GLU A 138 -21.33 19.01 -28.15
N LYS A 139 -22.64 18.95 -27.89
CA LYS A 139 -23.64 18.58 -28.89
C LYS A 139 -24.61 19.73 -29.06
N ARG A 140 -24.66 20.30 -30.28
CA ARG A 140 -25.69 21.26 -30.66
C ARG A 140 -27.00 20.51 -30.90
N LEU A 141 -28.05 20.95 -30.23
CA LEU A 141 -29.39 20.41 -30.36
C LEU A 141 -30.19 21.23 -31.39
N GLU A 142 -31.16 20.59 -32.04
CA GLU A 142 -31.98 21.22 -33.10
C GLU A 142 -32.75 22.47 -32.63
N ASN A 143 -33.01 22.59 -31.33
CA ASN A 143 -33.68 23.73 -30.70
C ASN A 143 -32.71 24.88 -30.32
N GLY A 144 -31.47 24.86 -30.81
CA GLY A 144 -30.46 25.88 -30.52
C GLY A 144 -29.78 25.75 -29.15
N ARG A 145 -30.12 24.74 -28.35
CA ARG A 145 -29.42 24.45 -27.08
C ARG A 145 -28.10 23.72 -27.33
N VAL A 146 -27.17 23.85 -26.39
CA VAL A 146 -25.92 23.08 -26.37
C VAL A 146 -25.94 22.17 -25.16
N GLU A 147 -25.73 20.87 -25.38
CA GLU A 147 -25.47 19.88 -24.34
C GLU A 147 -23.96 19.73 -24.18
N THR A 148 -23.48 19.76 -22.94
CA THR A 148 -22.06 19.64 -22.61
C THR A 148 -21.85 18.46 -21.67
N THR A 149 -21.13 17.45 -22.13
CA THR A 149 -20.74 16.29 -21.33
C THR A 149 -19.29 16.44 -20.89
N ARG A 150 -19.03 16.25 -19.59
CA ARG A 150 -17.68 16.26 -19.00
C ARG A 150 -17.38 14.87 -18.45
N GLU A 151 -16.43 14.19 -19.06
CA GLU A 151 -15.98 12.88 -18.62
C GLU A 151 -14.64 13.01 -17.90
N PHE A 152 -14.52 12.38 -16.73
CA PHE A 152 -13.28 12.31 -15.98
C PHE A 152 -12.79 10.87 -16.04
N CYS A 153 -11.81 10.60 -16.91
CA CYS A 153 -11.27 9.25 -17.04
C CYS A 153 -10.00 9.13 -16.21
N HIS A 154 -9.94 8.12 -15.32
CA HIS A 154 -8.71 7.77 -14.61
C HIS A 154 -7.57 7.53 -15.60
N VAL A 155 -6.38 8.06 -15.29
CA VAL A 155 -5.17 7.88 -16.09
C VAL A 155 -4.17 7.03 -15.33
N ARG A 156 -3.82 7.45 -14.11
CA ARG A 156 -2.90 6.73 -13.22
C ARG A 156 -2.98 7.22 -11.79
N PHE A 157 -2.49 6.42 -10.85
CA PHE A 157 -2.02 6.93 -9.56
C PHE A 157 -0.69 7.67 -9.70
N ARG A 158 -0.53 8.75 -8.94
CA ARG A 158 0.71 9.50 -8.76
C ARG A 158 1.04 9.60 -7.28
N PHE A 159 2.32 9.51 -6.94
CA PHE A 159 2.82 9.73 -5.59
C PHE A 159 2.71 11.21 -5.22
N TYR A 160 2.37 11.49 -3.96
CA TYR A 160 2.61 12.80 -3.37
C TYR A 160 4.11 13.01 -3.18
N VAL A 161 4.60 14.25 -3.37
CA VAL A 161 6.01 14.65 -3.26
C VAL A 161 6.18 15.73 -2.20
#